data_AF-A0A535DSQ0-F1
#
_entry.id   AF-A0A535DSQ0-F1
#
_cell.length_a   1.000
_cell.length_b   1.000
_cell.length_c   1.000
_cell.angle_alpha   90.00
_cell.angle_beta   90.00
_cell.angle_gamma   90.00
#
_symmetry.space_group_name_H-M   'P 1'
#
loop_
_entity.id
_entity.type
_entity.pdbx_description
1 polymer ?
#
loop_
_entity_poly.entity_id
_entity_poly.type
_entity_poly.pdbx_seq_one_letter_code
_entity_poly.pdbx_strand_id
1 'polypeptide(L)' 'MVTNIRRADVTGDAGWVLLEVTGEPDELDKGVEYLESRGVRVEPAEGDLVG' A
#
# COMPACT_ATOMS: atom_id res chain seq x y z
N MET A 1 -12.93 6.00 0.04
CA MET A 1 -11.53 5.59 -0.21
C MET A 1 -10.95 6.45 -1.32
N VAL A 2 -9.93 7.23 -0.99
CA VAL A 2 -9.17 8.05 -1.96
C VAL A 2 -7.77 7.44 -2.01
N THR A 3 -7.32 7.04 -3.19
CA THR A 3 -6.03 6.36 -3.37
C THR A 3 -5.08 7.31 -4.08
N ASN A 4 -4.05 7.79 -3.40
CA ASN A 4 -3.00 8.62 -3.99
C ASN A 4 -1.74 7.79 -4.24
N ILE A 5 -1.28 7.78 -5.49
CA ILE A 5 -0.05 7.10 -5.90
C ILE A 5 1.09 8.12 -5.82
N ARG A 6 2.02 7.95 -4.87
CA ARG A 6 3.17 8.87 -4.70
C ARG A 6 4.35 8.52 -5.62
N ARG A 7 4.60 7.23 -5.88
CA ARG A 7 5.60 6.73 -6.83
C ARG A 7 5.28 5.28 -7.22
N ALA A 8 5.42 4.96 -8.50
CA ALA A 8 5.28 3.61 -9.04
C ALA A 8 6.45 3.35 -10.01
N ASP A 9 7.08 2.19 -9.90
CA ASP A 9 8.07 1.70 -10.86
C ASP A 9 7.59 0.32 -11.33
N VAL A 10 7.24 0.22 -12.62
CA VAL A 10 6.60 -0.96 -13.20
C VAL A 10 7.44 -1.43 -14.38
N THR A 11 8.04 -2.61 -14.26
CA THR A 11 8.75 -3.29 -15.33
C THR A 11 7.90 -4.44 -15.88
N GLY A 12 8.34 -5.08 -16.97
CA GLY A 12 7.56 -6.12 -17.67
C GLY A 12 7.19 -7.32 -16.79
N ASP A 13 7.93 -7.53 -15.70
CA ASP A 13 7.88 -8.77 -14.93
C ASP A 13 7.52 -8.52 -13.45
N ALA A 14 7.76 -7.28 -12.96
CA ALA A 14 7.52 -6.87 -11.58
C ALA A 14 7.44 -5.35 -11.44
N GLY A 15 6.76 -4.87 -10.40
CA GLY A 15 6.74 -3.45 -10.05
C GLY A 15 6.45 -3.23 -8.57
N TRP A 16 6.77 -2.04 -8.08
CA TRP A 16 6.47 -1.62 -6.72
C TRP A 16 5.72 -0.28 -6.73
N VAL A 17 4.86 -0.08 -5.74
CA VAL A 17 4.09 1.14 -5.57
C VAL A 17 4.19 1.59 -4.12
N LEU A 18 4.52 2.87 -3.91
CA LEU A 18 4.36 3.51 -2.62
C LEU A 18 2.96 4.13 -2.56
N LEU A 19 2.12 3.55 -1.70
CA LEU A 19 0.75 3.95 -1.48
C LEU A 19 0.62 4.58 -0.09
N GLU A 20 -0.04 5.73 -0.05
CA GLU A 20 -0.54 6.29 1.19
C GLU A 20 -2.01 5.92 1.30
N VAL A 21 -2.37 5.22 2.36
CA VAL A 21 -3.74 4.76 2.61
C VAL A 21 -4.18 5.36 3.93
N THR A 22 -5.30 6.09 3.92
CA THR A 22 -5.89 6.70 5.10
C THR A 22 -7.33 6.22 5.24
N GLY A 23 -7.72 5.80 6.43
CA GLY A 23 -9.04 5.23 6.73
C GLY A 23 -9.13 4.82 8.19
N GLU A 24 -10.23 4.19 8.58
CA GLU A 24 -10.32 3.60 9.92
C GLU A 24 -9.34 2.41 10.05
N PRO A 25 -8.78 2.13 11.24
CA PRO A 25 -7.80 1.05 11.43
C PRO A 25 -8.27 -0.30 10.86
N ASP A 26 -9.53 -0.67 11.12
CA ASP A 26 -10.12 -1.92 10.65
C ASP A 26 -10.25 -2.00 9.11
N GLU A 27 -10.34 -0.85 8.43
CA GLU A 27 -10.36 -0.78 6.97
C GLU A 27 -8.96 -0.88 6.38
N LEU A 28 -7.95 -0.32 7.07
CA LEU A 28 -6.55 -0.44 6.69
C LEU A 28 -6.09 -1.91 6.76
N ASP A 29 -6.41 -2.60 7.86
CA ASP A 29 -6.03 -4.00 8.06
C ASP A 29 -6.66 -4.91 6.98
N LYS A 30 -7.94 -4.73 6.68
CA LYS A 30 -8.61 -5.45 5.58
C LYS A 30 -7.98 -5.16 4.22
N GLY A 31 -7.52 -3.94 4.00
CA GLY A 31 -6.82 -3.54 2.79
C GLY A 31 -5.49 -4.28 2.63
N VAL A 32 -4.72 -4.40 3.72
CA VAL A 32 -3.45 -5.16 3.74
C VAL A 32 -3.71 -6.64 3.49
N GLU A 33 -4.62 -7.28 4.24
CA GLU A 33 -4.94 -8.70 4.06
C GLU A 33 -5.38 -9.01 2.62
N TYR A 34 -6.17 -8.12 2.03
CA TYR A 34 -6.63 -8.28 0.65
C TYR A 34 -5.47 -8.26 -0.36
N LEU A 35 -4.49 -7.37 -0.19
CA LEU A 35 -3.31 -7.30 -1.04
C LEU A 35 -2.44 -8.55 -0.87
N GLU A 36 -2.20 -8.97 0.36
CA GLU A 36 -1.44 -10.19 0.68
C GLU A 36 -2.11 -11.45 0.11
N SER A 37 -3.45 -11.55 0.19
CA SER A 37 -4.22 -12.66 -0.38
C SER A 37 -4.05 -12.81 -1.90
N ARG A 38 -3.62 -11.73 -2.57
CA ARG A 38 -3.37 -11.70 -4.01
C ARG A 38 -1.88 -11.85 -4.37
N GLY A 39 -1.05 -12.20 -3.39
CA GLY A 39 0.39 -12.42 -3.57
C GLY A 39 1.20 -11.12 -3.62
N VAL A 40 0.61 -9.99 -3.24
CA VAL A 40 1.33 -8.72 -3.11
C VAL A 40 2.03 -8.69 -1.76
N ARG A 41 3.34 -8.46 -1.75
CA ARG A 41 4.09 -8.20 -0.52
C ARG A 41 3.87 -6.75 -0.11
N VAL A 42 3.30 -6.54 1.08
CA VAL A 42 3.09 -5.23 1.67
C VAL A 42 4.15 -5.00 2.74
N GLU A 43 4.86 -3.88 2.68
CA GLU A 43 5.80 -3.47 3.71
C GLU A 43 5.46 -2.05 4.16
N PRO A 44 5.49 -1.74 5.47
CA PRO A 44 5.30 -0.39 5.95
C PRO A 44 6.44 0.48 5.40
N ALA A 45 6.08 1.57 4.72
CA ALA A 45 7.06 2.54 4.26
C ALA A 45 7.55 3.34 5.47
N GLU A 46 8.81 3.13 5.86
CA GLU A 46 9.48 3.95 6.87
C GLU A 46 9.56 5.39 6.34
N GLY A 47 8.63 6.26 6.77
CA GLY A 47 8.64 7.66 6.36
C GLY A 47 7.40 8.50 6.66
N ASP A 48 6.24 7.91 7.00
CA ASP A 48 5.02 8.72 7.15
C ASP A 48 4.17 8.37 8.38
N LEU A 49 4.85 8.17 9.52
CA LEU A 49 4.23 8.42 10.82
C LEU A 49 4.47 9.89 11.18
N VAL A 50 3.78 10.81 10.50
CA VAL A 50 3.76 12.22 10.91
C VAL A 50 2.52 12.44 11.77
N GLY A 51 2.74 12.49 13.09
CA GLY A 51 1.94 13.27 14.07
C GLY A 51 0.53 12.80 14.37
#